data_AF-A0A522BUK8-F1
#
_entry.id   AF-A0A522BUK8-F1
#
_cell.length_a   1.000
_cell.length_b   1.000
_cell.length_c   1.000
_cell.angle_alpha   90.00
_cell.angle_beta   90.00
_cell.angle_gamma   90.00
#
_symmetry.space_group_name_H-M   'P 1'
#
loop_
_entity.id
_entity.type
_entity.pdbx_description
1 polymer ?
#
loop_
_entity_poly.entity_id
_entity_poly.type
_entity_poly.pdbx_seq_one_letter_code
_entity_poly.pdbx_strand_id
1 'polypeptide(L)'
;MSSLTVLYACLFYAATAILVGGLAYKIRDYARTPAPLKIPTTPAPTTNTGVVLRMVREVGLFESLFKSNKWIWLFGYLFHGALALVLMRHFRYFTEPVWFWVSWIQPFGTYAGFAMLAGLGGLWARRFLVDRVRYITTPSDHLMLLLLILIGMSGLMMRFVSHTDIVAVKSFFLGLMTFHWQPLPSDAPLLIHLALVALLMIVFPLSKLLHAP
;
A
#
# COMPACT_ATOMS: atom_id res chain seq x y z
N MET A 1 13.28 -27.14 -10.24
CA MET A 1 12.40 -26.09 -9.67
C MET A 1 10.95 -26.42 -9.97
N SER A 2 10.01 -26.11 -9.07
CA SER A 2 8.58 -26.36 -9.32
C SER A 2 8.00 -25.37 -10.33
N SER A 3 6.99 -25.79 -11.11
CA SER A 3 6.24 -24.92 -12.03
C SER A 3 5.63 -23.71 -11.31
N LEU A 4 5.15 -23.91 -10.09
CA LEU A 4 4.65 -22.86 -9.19
C LEU A 4 5.70 -21.77 -8.95
N THR A 5 6.94 -22.15 -8.62
CA THR A 5 8.01 -21.18 -8.35
C THR A 5 8.32 -20.35 -9.58
N VAL A 6 8.41 -20.99 -10.75
CA VAL A 6 8.68 -20.31 -12.03
C VAL A 6 7.55 -19.33 -12.37
N LEU A 7 6.29 -19.77 -12.20
CA LEU A 7 5.11 -18.94 -12.46
C LEU A 7 5.14 -17.65 -11.60
N TYR A 8 5.35 -17.79 -10.29
CA TYR A 8 5.37 -16.65 -9.38
C TYR A 8 6.59 -15.75 -9.60
N ALA A 9 7.75 -16.31 -9.92
CA ALA A 9 8.95 -15.51 -10.24
C ALA A 9 8.70 -14.63 -11.48
N CYS A 10 8.21 -15.23 -12.57
CA CYS A 10 7.86 -14.50 -13.79
C CYS A 10 6.77 -13.45 -13.53
N LEU A 11 5.74 -13.80 -12.74
CA LEU A 11 4.67 -12.88 -12.37
C LEU A 11 5.21 -11.65 -11.64
N PHE A 12 6.09 -11.83 -10.64
CA PHE A 12 6.65 -10.71 -9.89
C PHE A 12 7.60 -9.85 -10.72
N TYR A 13 8.37 -10.43 -11.65
CA TYR A 13 9.15 -9.63 -12.58
C TYR A 13 8.27 -8.80 -13.51
N ALA A 14 7.24 -9.40 -14.10
CA ALA A 14 6.29 -8.68 -14.95
C ALA A 14 5.56 -7.58 -14.17
N ALA A 15 5.06 -7.89 -12.97
CA ALA A 15 4.38 -6.94 -12.11
C ALA A 15 5.30 -5.77 -11.70
N THR A 16 6.57 -6.05 -11.41
CA THR A 16 7.57 -5.01 -11.09
C THR A 16 7.84 -4.12 -12.30
N ALA A 17 8.02 -4.70 -13.49
CA ALA A 17 8.25 -3.92 -14.71
C ALA A 17 7.05 -3.01 -15.04
N ILE A 18 5.82 -3.51 -14.88
CA ILE A 18 4.59 -2.73 -15.08
C ILE A 18 4.49 -1.61 -14.04
N LEU A 19 4.70 -1.92 -12.75
CA LEU A 19 4.62 -0.93 -11.68
C LEU A 19 5.64 0.21 -11.88
N VAL A 20 6.92 -0.14 -12.06
CA VAL A 20 8.01 0.84 -12.16
C VAL A 20 7.90 1.62 -13.47
N GLY A 21 7.70 0.94 -14.61
CA GLY A 21 7.55 1.58 -15.91
C GLY A 21 6.31 2.47 -15.98
N GLY A 22 5.18 1.98 -15.47
CA GLY A 22 3.93 2.74 -15.41
C GLY A 22 4.02 3.96 -14.49
N LEU A 23 4.66 3.83 -13.33
CA LEU A 23 4.89 4.95 -12.43
C LEU A 23 5.82 5.99 -13.06
N ALA A 24 6.94 5.56 -13.66
CA ALA A 24 7.86 6.47 -14.34
C ALA A 24 7.17 7.23 -15.49
N TYR A 25 6.32 6.54 -16.26
CA TYR A 25 5.50 7.16 -17.30
C TYR A 25 4.57 8.22 -16.72
N LYS A 26 3.84 7.91 -15.64
CA LYS A 26 2.91 8.84 -14.98
C LYS A 26 3.61 10.05 -14.36
N ILE A 27 4.77 9.85 -13.72
CA ILE A 27 5.59 10.94 -13.20
C ILE A 27 6.03 11.87 -14.35
N ARG A 28 6.51 11.30 -15.46
CA ARG A 28 6.92 12.08 -16.64
C ARG A 28 5.75 12.86 -17.24
N ASP A 29 4.57 12.26 -17.32
CA ASP A 29 3.35 12.88 -17.83
C ASP A 29 2.93 14.07 -16.95
N TYR A 30 2.89 13.89 -15.64
CA TYR A 30 2.56 14.96 -14.68
C TYR A 30 3.60 16.08 -14.68
N ALA A 31 4.89 15.76 -14.74
CA ALA A 31 5.95 16.77 -14.80
C ALA A 31 5.91 17.62 -16.09
N ARG A 32 5.33 17.11 -17.18
CA ARG A 32 5.22 17.81 -18.46
C ARG A 32 3.87 18.48 -18.68
N THR A 33 2.86 18.10 -17.91
CA THR A 33 1.51 18.66 -18.03
C THR A 33 1.54 20.12 -17.56
N PRO A 34 1.24 21.11 -18.43
CA PRO A 34 1.21 22.50 -18.02
C PRO A 34 0.15 22.73 -16.92
N ALA A 35 0.51 23.47 -15.87
CA ALA A 35 -0.41 23.89 -14.82
C ALA A 35 -0.67 25.40 -14.92
N PRO A 36 -1.53 25.85 -15.86
CA PRO A 36 -1.72 27.27 -16.17
C PRO A 36 -2.39 28.07 -15.04
N LEU A 37 -3.11 27.39 -14.13
CA LEU A 37 -3.86 28.03 -13.06
C LEU A 37 -3.00 28.20 -11.80
N LYS A 38 -2.65 29.44 -11.46
CA LYS A 38 -2.16 29.80 -10.13
C LYS A 38 -3.37 30.11 -9.25
N ILE A 39 -3.87 29.11 -8.52
CA ILE A 39 -5.01 29.29 -7.61
C ILE A 39 -4.47 29.71 -6.23
N PRO A 40 -4.63 30.97 -5.80
CA PRO A 40 -4.23 31.38 -4.45
C PRO A 40 -5.17 30.75 -3.43
N THR A 41 -4.63 29.92 -2.53
CA THR A 41 -5.39 29.37 -1.40
C THR A 41 -5.18 30.23 -0.16
N THR A 42 -5.92 31.34 -0.06
CA THR A 42 -5.86 32.22 1.12
C THR A 42 -6.63 31.64 2.31
N PRO A 43 -6.13 31.75 3.55
CA PRO A 43 -4.83 32.32 3.93
C PRO A 43 -3.68 31.33 3.62
N ALA A 44 -2.75 31.76 2.78
CA ALA A 44 -1.53 31.01 2.47
C ALA A 44 -0.37 31.56 3.32
N PRO A 45 0.53 30.70 3.82
CA PRO A 45 1.74 31.16 4.49
C PRO A 45 2.57 32.07 3.57
N THR A 46 3.07 33.18 4.11
CA THR A 46 3.89 34.16 3.37
C THR A 46 5.39 33.86 3.41
N THR A 47 5.80 32.85 4.18
CA THR A 47 7.20 32.43 4.33
C THR A 47 7.39 30.99 3.86
N ASN A 48 8.58 30.67 3.34
CA ASN A 48 8.94 29.30 2.93
C ASN A 48 8.78 28.32 4.10
N THR A 49 9.20 28.71 5.31
CA THR A 49 9.02 27.91 6.52
C THR A 49 7.55 27.62 6.81
N GLY A 50 6.67 28.62 6.64
CA GLY A 50 5.23 28.43 6.82
C GLY A 50 4.62 27.49 5.79
N VAL A 51 5.10 27.53 4.53
CA VAL A 51 4.67 26.60 3.47
C VAL A 51 5.09 25.17 3.81
N VAL A 52 6.34 24.95 4.18
CA VAL A 52 6.84 23.62 4.58
C VAL A 52 6.05 23.09 5.77
N LEU A 53 5.83 23.90 6.80
CA LEU A 53 5.06 23.50 7.98
C LEU A 53 3.61 23.13 7.62
N ARG A 54 2.95 23.91 6.77
CA ARG A 54 1.61 23.59 6.26
C ARG A 54 1.62 22.25 5.51
N MET A 55 2.57 22.05 4.59
CA MET A 55 2.67 20.81 3.82
C MET A 55 2.89 19.59 4.72
N VAL A 56 3.77 19.69 5.72
CA VAL A 56 4.01 18.60 6.68
C VAL A 56 2.75 18.25 7.47
N ARG A 57 1.97 19.25 7.90
CA ARG A 57 0.71 18.99 8.62
C ARG A 57 -0.38 18.43 7.71
N GLU A 58 -0.47 18.89 6.46
CA GLU A 58 -1.47 18.38 5.52
C GLU A 58 -1.15 16.97 5.05
N VAL A 59 0.11 16.67 4.73
CA VAL A 59 0.53 15.34 4.27
C VAL A 59 0.64 14.36 5.45
N GLY A 60 1.22 14.81 6.56
CA GLY A 60 1.51 13.95 7.70
C GLY A 60 0.32 13.73 8.63
N LEU A 61 -0.49 14.77 8.89
CA LEU A 61 -1.58 14.73 9.87
C LEU A 61 -2.97 14.86 9.26
N PHE A 62 -3.08 15.07 7.94
CA PHE A 62 -4.34 15.34 7.26
C PHE A 62 -5.13 16.49 7.94
N GLU A 63 -4.45 17.59 8.28
CA GLU A 63 -5.02 18.69 9.09
C GLU A 63 -6.35 19.23 8.54
N SER A 64 -6.45 19.46 7.23
CA SER A 64 -7.70 19.91 6.60
C SER A 64 -8.82 18.88 6.71
N LEU A 65 -8.49 17.59 6.64
CA LEU A 65 -9.46 16.51 6.79
C LEU A 65 -9.92 16.39 8.25
N PHE A 66 -9.00 16.57 9.21
CA PHE A 66 -9.32 16.59 10.64
C PHE A 66 -10.34 17.68 10.97
N LYS A 67 -10.14 18.89 10.42
CA LYS A 67 -11.04 20.03 10.62
C LYS A 67 -12.41 19.83 9.95
N SER A 68 -12.46 19.19 8.78
CA SER A 68 -13.70 19.06 8.01
C SER A 68 -14.54 17.83 8.40
N ASN A 69 -13.92 16.68 8.63
CA ASN A 69 -14.63 15.44 8.97
C ASN A 69 -13.76 14.49 9.80
N LYS A 70 -14.00 14.48 11.11
CA LYS A 70 -13.27 13.65 12.08
C LYS A 70 -13.37 12.14 11.82
N TRP A 71 -14.48 11.66 11.26
CA TRP A 71 -14.67 10.24 10.97
C TRP A 71 -13.83 9.78 9.78
N ILE A 72 -13.85 10.55 8.69
CA ILE A 72 -13.01 10.25 7.51
C ILE A 72 -11.53 10.38 7.90
N TRP A 73 -11.19 11.40 8.69
CA TRP A 73 -9.85 11.57 9.22
C TRP A 73 -9.41 10.34 10.03
N LEU A 74 -10.22 9.88 10.99
CA LEU A 74 -9.88 8.74 11.85
C LEU A 74 -9.60 7.49 11.03
N PHE A 75 -10.54 7.07 10.18
CA PHE A 75 -10.36 5.84 9.39
C PHE A 75 -9.28 5.99 8.31
N GLY A 76 -9.13 7.19 7.73
CA GLY A 76 -8.07 7.51 6.78
C GLY A 76 -6.69 7.43 7.41
N TYR A 77 -6.51 8.06 8.57
CA TYR A 77 -5.25 8.08 9.32
C TYR A 77 -4.90 6.68 9.86
N LEU A 78 -5.89 5.96 10.41
CA LEU A 78 -5.73 4.59 10.87
C LEU A 78 -5.27 3.67 9.73
N PHE A 79 -5.90 3.75 8.56
CA PHE A 79 -5.52 2.97 7.39
C PHE A 79 -4.09 3.30 6.92
N HIS A 80 -3.75 4.58 6.69
CA HIS A 80 -2.45 4.95 6.14
C HIS A 80 -1.30 4.70 7.13
N GLY A 81 -1.50 5.02 8.42
CA GLY A 81 -0.52 4.72 9.45
C GLY A 81 -0.26 3.23 9.58
N ALA A 82 -1.32 2.41 9.56
CA ALA A 82 -1.19 0.96 9.58
C ALA A 82 -0.53 0.41 8.31
N LEU A 83 -0.90 0.91 7.13
CA LEU A 83 -0.28 0.54 5.86
C LEU A 83 1.23 0.84 5.87
N ALA A 84 1.63 2.01 6.35
CA ALA A 84 3.04 2.40 6.47
C ALA A 84 3.81 1.43 7.38
N LEU A 85 3.27 1.09 8.56
CA LEU A 85 3.88 0.12 9.47
C LEU A 85 3.96 -1.29 8.85
N VAL A 86 2.91 -1.72 8.15
CA VAL A 86 2.90 -2.99 7.44
C VAL A 86 3.99 -3.01 6.37
N LEU A 87 4.10 -1.96 5.54
CA LEU A 87 5.15 -1.86 4.52
C LEU A 87 6.56 -1.83 5.13
N MET A 88 6.77 -1.06 6.20
CA MET A 88 8.04 -1.02 6.93
C MET A 88 8.45 -2.41 7.44
N ARG A 89 7.49 -3.20 7.93
CA ARG A 89 7.72 -4.60 8.35
C ARG A 89 8.13 -5.50 7.18
N HIS A 90 7.58 -5.28 5.99
CA HIS A 90 7.83 -6.11 4.80
C HIS A 90 9.26 -6.02 4.28
N PHE A 91 10.02 -4.95 4.60
CA PHE A 91 11.44 -4.84 4.28
C PHE A 91 12.28 -6.02 4.79
N ARG A 92 11.79 -6.76 5.78
CA ARG A 92 12.42 -8.00 6.28
C ARG A 92 12.69 -9.01 5.16
N TYR A 93 11.84 -9.06 4.14
CA TYR A 93 11.95 -10.04 3.05
C TYR A 93 12.93 -9.62 1.93
N PHE A 94 13.43 -8.39 1.99
CA PHE A 94 14.28 -7.80 0.95
C PHE A 94 15.68 -7.42 1.45
N THR A 95 16.00 -7.70 2.72
CA THR A 95 17.28 -7.32 3.36
C THR A 95 17.91 -8.49 4.13
N GLU A 96 19.21 -8.72 3.92
CA GLU A 96 20.02 -9.71 4.64
C GLU A 96 21.43 -9.13 4.89
N PRO A 97 21.85 -8.87 6.16
CA PRO A 97 21.08 -9.04 7.39
C PRO A 97 19.87 -8.10 7.48
N VAL A 98 18.85 -8.50 8.24
CA VAL A 98 17.66 -7.65 8.48
C VAL A 98 18.10 -6.40 9.26
N TRP A 99 17.76 -5.23 8.76
CA TRP A 99 18.09 -3.97 9.43
C TRP A 99 17.52 -3.90 10.85
N PHE A 100 18.25 -3.25 11.76
CA PHE A 100 17.89 -3.22 13.19
C PHE A 100 16.49 -2.65 13.43
N TRP A 101 16.14 -1.56 12.74
CA TRP A 101 14.85 -0.89 12.88
C TRP A 101 13.69 -1.72 12.32
N VAL A 102 13.93 -2.50 11.25
CA VAL A 102 12.95 -3.44 10.68
C VAL A 102 12.67 -4.58 11.65
N SER A 103 13.69 -5.04 12.39
CA SER A 103 13.53 -6.05 13.43
C SER A 103 12.72 -5.52 14.62
N TRP A 104 12.99 -4.28 15.05
CA TRP A 104 12.28 -3.62 16.15
C TRP A 104 10.79 -3.37 15.83
N ILE A 105 10.45 -3.06 14.57
CA ILE A 105 9.06 -2.73 14.19
C ILE A 105 8.16 -3.96 13.94
N GLN A 106 8.72 -5.18 13.87
CA GLN A 106 7.97 -6.41 13.60
C GLN A 106 6.70 -6.61 14.45
N PRO A 107 6.72 -6.48 15.80
CA PRO A 107 5.51 -6.67 16.60
C PRO A 107 4.43 -5.63 16.28
N PHE A 108 4.81 -4.35 16.14
CA PHE A 108 3.89 -3.28 15.78
C PHE A 108 3.27 -3.50 14.40
N GLY A 109 4.06 -3.88 13.40
CA GLY A 109 3.59 -4.19 12.07
C GLY A 109 2.63 -5.39 12.00
N THR A 110 2.71 -6.32 12.96
CA THR A 110 1.79 -7.46 13.06
C THR A 110 0.40 -7.00 13.47
N TYR A 111 0.30 -6.21 14.54
CA TYR A 111 -0.99 -5.68 15.00
C TYR A 111 -1.54 -4.58 14.10
N ALA A 112 -0.66 -3.87 13.39
CA ALA A 112 -1.06 -2.91 12.35
C ALA A 112 -1.93 -3.55 11.27
N GLY A 113 -1.79 -4.85 10.98
CA GLY A 113 -2.71 -5.53 10.05
C GLY A 113 -4.18 -5.44 10.45
N PHE A 114 -4.50 -5.57 11.75
CA PHE A 114 -5.87 -5.40 12.25
C PHE A 114 -6.34 -3.95 12.14
N ALA A 115 -5.48 -3.00 12.51
CA ALA A 115 -5.76 -1.57 12.37
C ALA A 115 -6.03 -1.19 10.89
N MET A 116 -5.26 -1.76 9.96
CA MET A 116 -5.43 -1.56 8.52
C MET A 116 -6.80 -2.06 8.06
N LEU A 117 -7.22 -3.26 8.47
CA LEU A 117 -8.55 -3.79 8.14
C LEU A 117 -9.67 -2.98 8.77
N ALA A 118 -9.52 -2.51 10.01
CA ALA A 118 -10.50 -1.64 10.66
C ALA A 118 -10.64 -0.29 9.92
N GLY A 119 -9.52 0.34 9.53
CA GLY A 119 -9.51 1.56 8.74
C GLY A 119 -10.17 1.38 7.38
N LEU A 120 -9.79 0.34 6.64
CA LEU A 120 -10.39 -0.01 5.35
C LEU A 120 -11.88 -0.32 5.48
N GLY A 121 -12.28 -1.09 6.49
CA GLY A 121 -13.67 -1.43 6.77
C GLY A 121 -14.52 -0.19 7.03
N GLY A 122 -14.03 0.75 7.85
CA GLY A 122 -14.72 2.03 8.09
C GLY A 122 -14.85 2.89 6.84
N LEU A 123 -13.78 2.98 6.03
CA LEU A 123 -13.81 3.71 4.76
C LEU A 123 -14.74 3.06 3.72
N TRP A 124 -14.80 1.73 3.68
CA TRP A 124 -15.67 1.00 2.77
C TRP A 124 -17.14 1.11 3.21
N ALA A 125 -17.43 0.95 4.50
CA ALA A 125 -18.76 1.13 5.07
C ALA A 125 -19.33 2.52 4.74
N ARG A 126 -18.52 3.58 4.87
CA ARG A 126 -18.90 4.95 4.49
C ARG A 126 -19.44 5.06 3.05
N ARG A 127 -18.93 4.25 2.11
CA ARG A 127 -19.38 4.28 0.71
C ARG A 127 -20.79 3.74 0.51
N PHE A 128 -21.29 2.95 1.46
CA PHE A 128 -22.67 2.45 1.45
C PHE A 128 -23.59 3.30 2.34
N LEU A 129 -23.08 3.74 3.50
CA LEU A 129 -23.88 4.37 4.55
C LEU A 129 -24.10 5.88 4.36
N VAL A 130 -23.27 6.56 3.58
CA VAL A 130 -23.37 8.02 3.39
C VAL A 130 -23.82 8.35 1.98
N ASP A 131 -25.04 8.90 1.84
CA ASP A 131 -25.68 9.15 0.55
C ASP A 131 -24.82 9.95 -0.44
N ARG A 132 -24.23 11.06 0.02
CA ARG A 132 -23.35 11.89 -0.82
C ARG A 132 -22.17 11.10 -1.37
N VAL A 133 -21.61 10.19 -0.58
CA VAL A 133 -20.44 9.39 -0.95
C VAL A 133 -20.85 8.25 -1.87
N ARG A 134 -21.96 7.58 -1.56
CA ARG A 134 -22.55 6.53 -2.39
C ARG A 134 -22.88 7.06 -3.78
N TYR A 135 -23.45 8.26 -3.88
CA TYR A 135 -23.81 8.91 -5.14
C TYR A 135 -22.61 9.12 -6.08
N ILE A 136 -21.44 9.48 -5.54
CA ILE A 136 -20.21 9.72 -6.33
C ILE A 136 -19.29 8.49 -6.41
N THR A 137 -19.69 7.36 -5.85
CA THR A 137 -18.85 6.16 -5.80
C THR A 137 -18.94 5.37 -7.10
N THR A 138 -17.79 4.96 -7.62
CA THR A 138 -17.66 4.13 -8.82
C THR A 138 -17.27 2.69 -8.46
N PRO A 139 -17.52 1.68 -9.33
CA PRO A 139 -17.13 0.29 -9.04
C PRO A 139 -15.65 0.12 -8.69
N SER A 140 -14.77 0.88 -9.36
CA SER A 140 -13.34 0.89 -9.09
C SER A 140 -13.02 1.23 -7.62
N ASP A 141 -13.80 2.10 -6.99
CA ASP A 141 -13.56 2.50 -5.60
C ASP A 141 -13.82 1.35 -4.61
N HIS A 142 -14.81 0.50 -4.88
CA HIS A 142 -15.06 -0.71 -4.09
C HIS A 142 -14.00 -1.78 -4.36
N LEU A 143 -13.62 -1.98 -5.63
CA LEU A 143 -12.66 -3.00 -6.01
C LEU A 143 -11.27 -2.74 -5.41
N MET A 144 -10.79 -1.49 -5.38
CA MET A 144 -9.49 -1.17 -4.77
C MET A 144 -9.48 -1.39 -3.25
N LEU A 145 -10.56 -1.00 -2.56
CA LEU A 145 -10.68 -1.26 -1.12
C LEU A 145 -10.78 -2.75 -0.83
N LEU A 146 -11.57 -3.48 -1.61
CA LEU A 146 -11.69 -4.94 -1.48
C LEU A 146 -10.34 -5.64 -1.70
N LEU A 147 -9.58 -5.22 -2.72
CA LEU A 147 -8.24 -5.76 -2.98
C LEU A 147 -7.32 -5.59 -1.77
N LEU A 148 -7.24 -4.38 -1.18
CA LEU A 148 -6.42 -4.13 0.00
C LEU A 148 -6.91 -4.89 1.24
N ILE A 149 -8.23 -5.04 1.41
CA ILE A 149 -8.82 -5.84 2.48
C ILE A 149 -8.41 -7.32 2.31
N LEU A 150 -8.51 -7.88 1.11
CA LEU A 150 -8.10 -9.27 0.83
C LEU A 150 -6.60 -9.49 1.06
N ILE A 151 -5.75 -8.52 0.69
CA ILE A 151 -4.30 -8.54 0.98
C ILE A 151 -4.07 -8.55 2.50
N GLY A 152 -4.73 -7.65 3.24
CA GLY A 152 -4.62 -7.59 4.70
C GLY A 152 -5.10 -8.87 5.39
N MET A 153 -6.26 -9.40 4.98
CA MET A 153 -6.84 -10.62 5.54
C MET A 153 -5.96 -11.84 5.28
N SER A 154 -5.49 -12.05 4.04
CA SER A 154 -4.57 -13.15 3.72
C SER A 154 -3.25 -13.04 4.50
N GLY A 155 -2.75 -11.82 4.70
CA GLY A 155 -1.58 -11.54 5.55
C GLY A 155 -1.78 -11.95 7.02
N LEU A 156 -2.94 -11.62 7.59
CA LEU A 156 -3.29 -12.03 8.97
C LEU A 156 -3.55 -13.53 9.07
N MET A 157 -4.17 -14.16 8.07
CA MET A 157 -4.35 -15.61 8.04
C MET A 157 -3.01 -16.35 8.09
N MET A 158 -2.00 -15.89 7.33
CA MET A 158 -0.65 -16.47 7.39
C MET A 158 0.01 -16.35 8.77
N ARG A 159 -0.37 -15.33 9.55
CA ARG A 159 0.25 -15.05 10.85
C ARG A 159 -0.46 -15.73 12.02
N PHE A 160 -1.78 -15.87 11.97
CA PHE A 160 -2.60 -16.29 13.11
C PHE A 160 -3.36 -17.59 12.90
N VAL A 161 -3.48 -18.07 11.65
CA VAL A 161 -4.30 -19.25 11.33
C VAL A 161 -3.45 -20.35 10.71
N SER A 162 -2.79 -20.08 9.59
CA SER A 162 -2.01 -21.04 8.81
C SER A 162 -0.60 -20.51 8.63
N HIS A 163 0.33 -21.00 9.46
CA HIS A 163 1.68 -20.45 9.55
C HIS A 163 2.51 -20.86 8.34
N THR A 164 2.96 -19.86 7.58
CA THR A 164 3.85 -20.04 6.43
C THR A 164 5.32 -20.03 6.84
N ASP A 165 6.16 -20.77 6.12
CA ASP A 165 7.61 -20.70 6.25
C ASP A 165 8.17 -19.35 5.74
N ILE A 166 8.32 -18.41 6.69
CA ILE A 166 8.83 -17.07 6.41
C ILE A 166 10.30 -17.04 5.95
N VAL A 167 11.10 -18.08 6.26
CA VAL A 167 12.50 -18.17 5.86
C VAL A 167 12.57 -18.53 4.37
N ALA A 168 11.77 -19.51 3.95
CA ALA A 168 11.64 -19.86 2.54
C ALA A 168 11.10 -18.68 1.71
N VAL A 169 10.07 -17.96 2.19
CA VAL A 169 9.55 -16.75 1.52
C VAL A 169 10.64 -15.67 1.39
N LYS A 170 11.42 -15.44 2.44
CA LYS A 170 12.56 -14.51 2.38
C LYS A 170 13.58 -14.93 1.33
N SER A 171 13.95 -16.22 1.31
CA SER A 171 14.90 -16.75 0.32
C SER A 171 14.41 -16.57 -1.10
N PHE A 172 13.11 -16.74 -1.35
CA PHE A 172 12.47 -16.51 -2.65
C PHE A 172 12.65 -15.07 -3.12
N PHE A 173 12.28 -14.08 -2.30
CA PHE A 173 12.39 -12.66 -2.67
C PHE A 173 13.83 -12.19 -2.84
N LEU A 174 14.75 -12.60 -1.97
CA LEU A 174 16.18 -12.34 -2.17
C LEU A 174 16.70 -12.98 -3.47
N GLY A 175 16.26 -14.21 -3.75
CA GLY A 175 16.58 -14.91 -4.99
C GLY A 175 16.07 -14.20 -6.24
N LEU A 176 14.91 -13.54 -6.19
CA LEU A 176 14.43 -12.69 -7.28
C LEU A 176 15.37 -11.50 -7.53
N MET A 177 15.89 -10.87 -6.47
CA MET A 177 16.79 -9.71 -6.57
C MET A 177 18.17 -10.10 -7.11
N THR A 178 18.67 -11.29 -6.77
CA THR A 178 19.97 -11.80 -7.23
C THR A 178 19.89 -12.66 -8.49
N PHE A 179 18.70 -12.75 -9.11
CA PHE A 179 18.43 -13.62 -10.27
C PHE A 179 18.80 -15.11 -10.04
N HIS A 180 18.74 -15.56 -8.78
CA HIS A 180 18.99 -16.93 -8.37
C HIS A 180 17.76 -17.47 -7.63
N TRP A 181 16.77 -17.92 -8.40
CA TRP A 181 15.45 -18.26 -7.88
C TRP A 181 15.52 -19.39 -6.85
N GLN A 182 14.84 -19.17 -5.72
CA GLN A 182 14.68 -20.17 -4.66
C GLN A 182 13.26 -20.76 -4.71
N PRO A 183 13.02 -21.97 -4.15
CA PRO A 183 11.69 -22.56 -4.10
C PRO A 183 10.69 -21.68 -3.32
N LEU A 184 9.47 -21.52 -3.87
CA LEU A 184 8.36 -20.87 -3.18
C LEU A 184 7.52 -21.90 -2.39
N PRO A 185 7.20 -21.66 -1.10
CA PRO A 185 6.24 -22.48 -0.36
C PRO A 185 4.86 -22.51 -1.02
N SER A 186 4.17 -23.64 -0.94
CA SER A 186 2.87 -23.86 -1.60
C SER A 186 1.66 -23.61 -0.69
N ASP A 187 1.83 -22.91 0.42
CA ASP A 187 0.74 -22.62 1.37
C ASP A 187 -0.34 -21.76 0.70
N ALA A 188 -1.60 -22.19 0.74
CA ALA A 188 -2.67 -21.49 0.03
C ALA A 188 -2.83 -20.00 0.42
N PRO A 189 -2.81 -19.61 1.72
CA PRO A 189 -2.90 -18.20 2.10
C PRO A 189 -1.73 -17.35 1.57
N LEU A 190 -0.52 -17.92 1.47
CA LEU A 190 0.64 -17.27 0.87
C LEU A 190 0.42 -17.04 -0.62
N LEU A 191 0.02 -18.07 -1.36
CA LEU A 191 -0.19 -17.98 -2.80
C LEU A 191 -1.26 -16.95 -3.15
N ILE A 192 -2.35 -16.91 -2.37
CA ILE A 192 -3.40 -15.89 -2.50
C ILE A 192 -2.83 -14.51 -2.20
N HIS A 193 -2.13 -14.34 -1.08
CA HIS A 193 -1.55 -13.06 -0.69
C HIS A 193 -0.62 -12.50 -1.77
N LEU A 194 0.31 -13.32 -2.26
CA LEU A 194 1.28 -12.95 -3.29
C LEU A 194 0.60 -12.63 -4.64
N ALA A 195 -0.42 -13.40 -5.04
CA ALA A 195 -1.17 -13.12 -6.26
C ALA A 195 -1.93 -11.78 -6.17
N LEU A 196 -2.54 -11.48 -5.02
CA LEU A 196 -3.22 -10.20 -4.77
C LEU A 196 -2.24 -9.02 -4.74
N VAL A 197 -1.05 -9.20 -4.16
CA VAL A 197 0.01 -8.18 -4.18
C VAL A 197 0.52 -7.95 -5.60
N ALA A 198 0.76 -9.00 -6.38
CA ALA A 198 1.13 -8.85 -7.79
C ALA A 198 0.03 -8.14 -8.59
N LEU A 199 -1.24 -8.48 -8.36
CA LEU A 199 -2.37 -7.78 -8.95
C LEU A 199 -2.37 -6.29 -8.56
N LEU A 200 -2.15 -5.97 -7.28
CA LEU A 200 -2.02 -4.59 -6.81
C LEU A 200 -0.90 -3.85 -7.57
N MET A 201 0.28 -4.44 -7.69
CA MET A 201 1.41 -3.84 -8.41
C MET A 201 1.06 -3.54 -9.89
N ILE A 202 0.35 -4.45 -10.56
CA ILE A 202 -0.05 -4.29 -11.96
C ILE A 202 -1.09 -3.18 -12.13
N VAL A 203 -2.11 -3.12 -11.25
CA VAL A 203 -3.20 -2.14 -11.38
C VAL A 203 -2.82 -0.76 -10.83
N PHE A 204 -1.84 -0.68 -9.92
CA PHE A 204 -1.44 0.55 -9.25
C PHE A 204 -1.20 1.74 -10.21
N PRO A 205 -0.33 1.65 -11.24
CA PRO A 205 -0.05 2.78 -12.14
C PRO A 205 -1.24 3.19 -13.03
N LEU A 206 -2.27 2.35 -13.12
CA LEU A 206 -3.46 2.55 -13.92
C LEU A 206 -4.67 3.03 -13.09
N SER A 207 -4.52 3.06 -11.76
CA SER A 207 -5.63 3.24 -10.83
C SER A 207 -5.59 4.60 -10.11
N LYS A 208 -6.65 4.86 -9.35
CA LYS A 208 -6.74 6.02 -8.44
C LYS A 208 -5.74 5.95 -7.28
N LEU A 209 -5.00 4.85 -7.09
CA LEU A 209 -4.01 4.67 -6.02
C LEU A 209 -2.73 5.49 -6.24
N LEU A 210 -2.55 6.07 -7.43
CA LEU A 210 -1.40 6.89 -7.78
C LEU A 210 -1.26 8.20 -6.97
N HIS A 211 -2.16 8.43 -6.01
CA HIS A 211 -2.01 9.48 -5.00
C HIS A 211 -0.99 9.14 -3.92
N ALA A 212 -0.50 7.89 -3.84
CA ALA A 212 0.62 7.57 -2.97
C ALA A 212 1.90 8.23 -3.55
N PRO A 213 2.58 9.10 -2.80
CA PRO A 213 3.76 9.82 -3.26
C PRO A 213 4.95 8.90 -3.53
#